data_AF-A0A7R9R193-F1
#
_entry.id   AF-A0A7R9R193-F1
#
_cell.length_a   1.000
_cell.length_b   1.000
_cell.length_c   1.000
_cell.angle_alpha   90.00
_cell.angle_beta   90.00
_cell.angle_gamma   90.00
#
_symmetry.space_group_name_H-M   'P 1'
#
loop_
_entity.id
_entity.type
_entity.pdbx_description
1 polymer ?
#
loop_
_entity_poly.entity_id
_entity_poly.type
_entity_poly.pdbx_seq_one_letter_code
_entity_poly.pdbx_strand_id
1 'polypeptide(L)'
;MATAFMLAWPYAIPRVMSSYYWPRDVQKIGPDHYADKNDWMGPPHDTNWTIVDVQRNPDLTCDPKVWICEHRWRQIYNMVRFRNIAGNEAMTNWWTNDYHSIAFG
;
A
#
# COMPACT_ATOMS: atom_id res chain seq x y z
N MET A 1 -8.61 1.22 0.13
CA MET A 1 -9.60 0.10 0.10
C MET A 1 -9.16 -1.06 -0.79
N ALA A 2 -8.54 -0.82 -1.95
CA ALA A 2 -8.10 -1.89 -2.87
C ALA A 2 -7.27 -3.01 -2.20
N THR A 3 -6.33 -2.65 -1.32
CA THR A 3 -5.48 -3.62 -0.59
C THR A 3 -6.27 -4.54 0.34
N ALA A 4 -7.34 -4.05 0.97
CA ALA A 4 -8.20 -4.86 1.82
C ALA A 4 -8.95 -5.91 1.01
N PHE A 5 -9.51 -5.53 -0.15
CA PHE A 5 -10.16 -6.47 -1.06
C PHE A 5 -9.18 -7.52 -1.59
N MET A 6 -7.99 -7.10 -2.04
CA MET A 6 -6.92 -8.02 -2.49
C MET A 6 -6.55 -9.05 -1.41
N LEU A 7 -6.43 -8.63 -0.14
CA LEU A 7 -6.05 -9.52 0.95
C LEU A 7 -7.18 -10.48 1.34
N ALA A 8 -8.44 -10.02 1.30
CA ALA A 8 -9.60 -10.84 1.62
C ALA A 8 -9.97 -11.85 0.52
N TRP A 9 -9.59 -11.59 -0.73
CA TRP A 9 -9.93 -12.47 -1.85
C TRP A 9 -8.97 -13.65 -1.98
N PRO A 10 -9.44 -14.91 -2.17
CA PRO A 10 -8.58 -16.10 -2.17
C PRO A 10 -7.76 -16.30 -3.47
N TYR A 11 -7.59 -15.27 -4.29
CA TYR A 11 -6.85 -15.38 -5.55
C TYR A 11 -5.35 -15.12 -5.36
N ALA A 12 -4.54 -16.07 -5.84
CA ALA A 12 -3.08 -15.98 -5.93
C ALA A 12 -2.37 -15.63 -4.60
N ILE A 13 -1.09 -15.24 -4.69
CA ILE A 13 -0.27 -14.86 -3.54
C ILE A 13 -0.18 -13.32 -3.52
N PRO A 14 -0.80 -12.63 -2.53
CA PRO A 14 -0.77 -11.18 -2.48
C PRO A 14 0.59 -10.67 -2.02
N ARG A 15 1.03 -9.58 -2.65
CA ARG A 15 2.22 -8.82 -2.24
C ARG A 15 1.81 -7.41 -1.87
N VAL A 16 2.08 -7.03 -0.62
CA VAL A 16 1.82 -5.67 -0.12
C VAL A 16 3.06 -4.82 -0.39
N MET A 17 2.88 -3.68 -1.07
CA MET A 17 3.95 -2.71 -1.26
C MET A 17 4.25 -1.97 0.05
N SER A 18 5.53 -1.65 0.27
CA SER A 18 5.96 -0.76 1.35
C SER A 18 6.95 0.25 0.78
N SER A 19 6.58 1.52 0.81
CA SER A 19 7.23 2.58 0.03
C SER A 19 8.02 3.54 0.89
N TYR A 20 8.77 4.43 0.24
CA TYR A 20 9.37 5.63 0.81
C TYR A 20 8.72 6.87 0.22
N TYR A 21 8.92 8.01 0.88
CA TYR A 21 8.46 9.30 0.39
C TYR A 21 9.49 9.91 -0.57
N TRP A 22 9.01 10.45 -1.69
CA TRP A 22 9.78 11.36 -2.53
C TRP A 22 8.90 12.57 -2.90
N PRO A 23 9.48 13.75 -3.16
CA PRO A 23 8.75 14.95 -3.53
C PRO A 23 8.21 14.83 -4.96
N ARG A 24 7.11 14.07 -5.10
CA ARG A 24 6.40 13.85 -6.36
C ARG A 24 5.93 15.17 -6.99
N ASP A 25 6.27 15.39 -8.26
CA ASP A 25 5.92 16.57 -9.04
C ASP A 25 5.31 16.17 -10.39
N VAL A 26 3.99 15.98 -10.42
CA VAL A 26 3.27 15.54 -11.61
C VAL A 26 2.99 16.72 -12.53
N GLN A 27 3.62 16.73 -13.70
CA GLN A 27 3.50 17.77 -14.70
C GLN A 27 2.89 17.23 -16.00
N LYS A 28 2.18 18.11 -16.72
CA LYS A 28 1.64 17.79 -18.05
C LYS A 28 2.77 17.82 -19.08
N ILE A 29 3.06 16.69 -19.71
CA ILE A 29 4.13 16.54 -20.71
C ILE A 29 3.62 16.42 -22.15
N GLY A 30 2.31 16.37 -22.34
CA GLY A 30 1.67 16.29 -23.66
C GLY A 30 0.17 16.60 -23.59
N PRO A 31 -0.57 16.52 -24.71
CA PRO A 31 -2.00 16.87 -24.77
C PRO A 31 -2.85 16.14 -23.74
N ASP A 32 -2.59 14.84 -23.55
CA ASP A 32 -3.30 13.92 -22.64
C ASP A 32 -2.32 13.08 -21.78
N HIS A 33 -1.11 13.58 -21.52
CA HIS A 33 -0.06 12.85 -20.80
C HIS A 33 0.48 13.66 -19.62
N TYR A 34 0.61 12.98 -18.49
CA TYR A 34 1.21 13.49 -17.26
C TYR A 34 2.35 12.56 -16.85
N ALA A 35 3.44 13.13 -16.37
CA ALA A 35 4.56 12.38 -15.81
C ALA A 35 5.04 13.06 -14.54
N ASP A 36 5.55 12.28 -13.60
CA ASP A 36 6.24 12.80 -12.42
C ASP A 36 7.68 13.15 -12.83
N LYS A 37 8.04 14.43 -12.69
CA LYS A 37 9.39 14.92 -12.99
C LYS A 37 10.45 14.29 -12.07
N ASN A 38 10.04 13.82 -10.89
CA ASN A 38 10.90 13.32 -9.83
C ASN A 38 10.77 11.81 -9.62
N ASP A 39 10.26 11.07 -10.61
CA ASP A 39 10.11 9.61 -10.56
C ASP A 39 11.44 8.84 -10.45
N TRP A 40 12.54 9.48 -10.81
CA TRP A 40 13.92 8.98 -10.71
C TRP A 40 14.49 9.04 -9.28
N MET A 41 13.80 9.68 -8.33
CA MET A 41 14.34 9.89 -6.99
C MET A 41 14.43 8.57 -6.21
N GLY A 42 15.64 8.25 -5.78
CA GLY A 42 15.95 7.08 -4.97
C GLY A 42 15.42 7.17 -3.53
N PRO A 43 15.76 6.17 -2.70
CA PRO A 43 15.33 6.14 -1.31
C PRO A 43 15.90 7.32 -0.50
N PRO A 44 15.27 7.65 0.65
CA PRO A 44 15.77 8.69 1.54
C PRO A 44 17.19 8.35 2.02
N HIS A 45 18.09 9.31 1.90
CA HIS A 45 19.51 9.15 2.21
C HIS A 45 20.03 10.37 2.98
N ASP A 46 21.12 10.17 3.73
CA ASP A 46 21.83 11.24 4.41
C ASP A 46 22.79 11.99 3.48
N THR A 47 23.52 12.99 3.99
CA THR A 47 24.50 13.77 3.19
C THR A 47 25.63 12.93 2.59
N ASN A 48 25.87 11.73 3.14
CA ASN A 48 26.90 10.80 2.67
C ASN A 48 26.35 9.77 1.67
N TRP A 49 25.14 9.97 1.15
CA TRP A 49 24.46 9.04 0.23
C TRP A 49 24.19 7.65 0.81
N THR A 50 24.17 7.55 2.14
CA THR A 50 23.78 6.32 2.84
C THR A 50 22.28 6.33 3.05
N ILE A 51 21.61 5.23 2.73
CA ILE A 51 20.16 5.08 2.93
C ILE A 51 19.87 5.22 4.43
N VAL A 52 18.92 6.09 4.77
CA VAL A 52 18.56 6.34 6.18
C VAL A 52 17.79 5.16 6.78
N ASP A 53 18.03 4.89 8.05
CA ASP A 53 17.33 3.84 8.78
C ASP A 53 15.82 4.11 8.90
N VAL A 54 15.06 3.02 8.94
CA VAL A 54 13.61 3.08 9.20
C VAL A 54 13.36 3.34 10.68
N GLN A 55 13.11 4.59 11.03
CA GLN A 55 12.73 4.99 12.38
C GLN A 55 11.27 4.59 12.66
N ARG A 56 11.06 3.85 13.75
CA ARG A 56 9.73 3.38 14.18
C ARG A 56 9.20 4.26 15.30
N ASN A 57 7.99 4.76 15.13
CA ASN A 57 7.28 5.49 16.16
C ASN A 57 6.66 4.54 17.21
N PRO A 58 6.36 5.03 18.42
CA PRO A 58 5.71 4.23 19.47
C PRO A 58 4.34 3.65 19.06
N ASP A 59 3.65 4.27 18.11
CA ASP A 59 2.35 3.83 17.56
C ASP A 59 2.47 2.79 16.43
N LEU A 60 3.67 2.21 16.23
CA LEU A 60 4.04 1.28 15.17
C LEU A 60 4.12 1.90 13.77
N THR A 61 3.87 3.19 13.59
CA THR A 61 4.04 3.86 12.29
C THR A 61 5.51 4.18 12.02
N CYS A 62 5.79 4.59 10.78
CA CYS A 62 7.07 5.20 10.39
C CYS A 62 6.83 6.68 10.11
N ASP A 63 7.90 7.47 9.95
CA ASP A 63 7.77 8.86 9.50
C ASP A 63 7.31 8.91 8.03
N PRO A 64 6.08 9.38 7.73
CA PRO A 64 5.53 9.38 6.38
C PRO A 64 6.26 10.34 5.43
N LYS A 65 7.17 11.19 5.93
CA LYS A 65 8.04 12.04 5.09
C LYS A 65 9.33 11.35 4.67
N VAL A 66 9.58 10.13 5.17
CA VAL A 66 10.78 9.34 4.88
C VAL A 66 10.37 7.95 4.43
N TRP A 67 9.76 7.16 5.32
CA TRP A 67 9.32 5.79 5.08
C TRP A 67 7.81 5.68 5.30
N ILE A 68 7.07 5.26 4.26
CA ILE A 68 5.60 5.21 4.32
C ILE A 68 5.11 4.03 5.17
N CYS A 69 5.78 2.89 5.05
CA CYS A 69 5.50 1.67 5.81
C CYS A 69 4.02 1.23 5.77
N GLU A 70 3.42 1.15 4.58
CA GLU A 70 2.01 0.75 4.39
C GLU A 70 1.71 -0.61 5.03
N HIS A 71 2.68 -1.52 5.05
CA HIS A 71 2.57 -2.83 5.73
C HIS A 71 2.30 -2.72 7.24
N ARG A 72 2.52 -1.55 7.86
CA ARG A 72 2.27 -1.28 9.29
C ARG A 72 0.98 -0.53 9.54
N TRP A 73 0.26 -0.11 8.51
CA TRP A 73 -1.03 0.54 8.69
C TRP A 73 -2.03 -0.46 9.25
N ARG A 74 -2.81 -0.02 10.25
CA ARG A 74 -3.80 -0.86 10.94
C ARG A 74 -4.77 -1.56 10.00
N GLN A 75 -5.16 -0.87 8.93
CA GLN A 75 -6.07 -1.37 7.90
C GLN A 75 -5.42 -2.48 7.06
N ILE A 76 -4.09 -2.53 6.96
CA ILE A 76 -3.36 -3.49 6.14
C ILE A 76 -2.91 -4.68 6.97
N TYR A 77 -2.21 -4.48 8.10
CA TYR A 77 -1.74 -5.63 8.89
C TYR A 77 -2.89 -6.45 9.49
N ASN A 78 -4.03 -5.83 9.82
CA ASN A 78 -5.20 -6.59 10.26
C ASN A 78 -5.81 -7.41 9.12
N MET A 79 -5.76 -6.94 7.88
CA MET A 79 -6.22 -7.70 6.72
C MET A 79 -5.24 -8.80 6.32
N VAL A 80 -3.94 -8.63 6.58
CA VAL A 80 -2.96 -9.72 6.51
C VAL A 80 -3.31 -10.80 7.54
N ARG A 81 -3.64 -10.41 8.78
CA ARG A 81 -4.13 -11.35 9.80
C ARG A 81 -5.43 -12.03 9.38
N PHE A 82 -6.39 -11.28 8.82
CA PHE A 82 -7.63 -11.82 8.27
C PHE A 82 -7.35 -12.89 7.22
N ARG A 83 -6.46 -12.60 6.25
CA ARG A 83 -6.07 -13.57 5.23
C ARG A 83 -5.44 -14.82 5.83
N ASN A 84 -4.57 -14.68 6.83
CA ASN A 84 -3.94 -15.83 7.48
C ASN A 84 -4.97 -16.71 8.21
N ILE A 85 -6.06 -16.12 8.71
CA ILE A 85 -7.16 -16.85 9.35
C ILE A 85 -8.07 -17.50 8.30
N ALA A 86 -8.47 -16.76 7.25
CA ALA A 86 -9.32 -17.26 6.18
C ALA A 86 -8.62 -18.31 5.28
N GLY A 87 -7.28 -18.28 5.21
CA GLY A 87 -6.49 -19.27 4.50
C GLY A 87 -6.88 -19.40 3.03
N ASN A 88 -7.20 -20.64 2.64
CA ASN A 88 -7.65 -21.00 1.28
C ASN A 88 -9.15 -21.30 1.23
N GLU A 89 -9.92 -20.85 2.23
CA GLU A 89 -11.37 -21.05 2.24
C GLU A 89 -12.00 -20.45 0.99
N ALA A 90 -13.05 -21.12 0.50
CA ALA A 90 -13.76 -20.70 -0.68
C ALA A 90 -14.48 -19.36 -0.43
N MET A 91 -14.56 -18.53 -1.47
CA MET A 91 -15.34 -17.31 -1.41
C MET A 91 -16.84 -17.64 -1.44
N THR A 92 -17.56 -17.23 -0.40
CA THR A 92 -19.00 -17.48 -0.23
C THR A 92 -19.79 -16.19 0.02
N ASN A 93 -21.13 -16.30 0.02
CA ASN A 93 -22.08 -15.24 0.36
C ASN A 93 -21.84 -13.90 -0.36
N TRP A 94 -21.60 -13.96 -1.67
CA TRP A 94 -21.48 -12.76 -2.49
C TRP A 94 -22.77 -11.94 -2.44
N TRP A 95 -22.62 -10.67 -2.09
CA TRP A 95 -23.69 -9.68 -2.13
C TRP A 95 -23.19 -8.40 -2.79
N THR A 96 -24.05 -7.78 -3.59
CA THR A 96 -23.81 -6.47 -4.19
C THR A 96 -25.12 -5.70 -4.31
N ASN A 97 -25.05 -4.37 -4.35
CA ASN A 97 -26.17 -3.50 -4.69
C ASN A 97 -26.16 -3.06 -6.17
N ASP A 98 -25.44 -3.78 -7.03
CA ASP A 98 -25.22 -3.49 -8.46
C ASP A 98 -24.56 -2.13 -8.77
N TYR A 99 -24.00 -1.48 -7.74
CA TYR A 99 -23.27 -0.21 -7.86
C TYR A 99 -21.86 -0.33 -7.26
N HIS A 100 -21.67 0.15 -6.03
CA HIS A 100 -20.36 0.33 -5.39
C HIS A 100 -20.29 -0.26 -3.98
N SER A 101 -21.32 -0.98 -3.55
CA SER A 101 -21.34 -1.70 -2.29
C SER A 101 -21.27 -3.19 -2.55
N ILE A 102 -20.29 -3.85 -1.91
CA ILE A 102 -20.08 -5.29 -2.00
C ILE A 102 -19.84 -5.87 -0.61
N ALA A 103 -20.23 -7.13 -0.42
CA ALA A 103 -19.91 -7.94 0.76
C ALA A 103 -19.74 -9.41 0.35
N PHE A 104 -18.92 -10.14 1.09
CA PHE A 104 -18.63 -11.56 0.91
C PHE A 104 -18.04 -12.14 2.19
N GLY A 105 -18.08 -13.46 2.33
CA GLY A 105 -17.53 -14.16 3.49
C GLY A 105 -18.09 -15.55 3.71
#